data_AF-A0A368FNN7-F1
#
_entry.id   AF-A0A368FNN7-F1
#
_cell.length_a   1.000
_cell.length_b   1.000
_cell.length_c   1.000
_cell.angle_alpha   90.00
_cell.angle_beta   90.00
_cell.angle_gamma   90.00
#
_symmetry.space_group_name_H-M   'P 1'
#
loop_
_entity.id
_entity.type
_entity.pdbx_description
1 polymer ?
#
loop_
_entity_poly.entity_id
_entity_poly.type
_entity_poly.pdbx_seq_one_letter_code
_entity_poly.pdbx_strand_id
1 'polypeptide(L)'
;MMVELLSGFLPWSDFHHDSITEVRAMKEHIRTNEGVNLMFQFCPKVEFRRLLKYLDGLKFNSQPDYTFIAELIQLAMKNNGVKMDEPFDWEE
;
A
#
# COMPACT_ATOMS: atom_id res chain seq x y z
N MET A 1 -1.98 -3.71 -5.34
CA MET A 1 -0.80 -4.52 -5.69
C MET A 1 0.17 -4.63 -4.52
N MET A 2 0.98 -3.62 -4.17
CA MET A 2 1.99 -3.81 -3.09
C MET A 2 1.45 -4.31 -1.75
N VAL A 3 0.29 -3.78 -1.31
CA VAL A 3 -0.37 -4.26 -0.08
C VAL A 3 -0.70 -5.74 -0.20
N GLU A 4 -1.37 -6.14 -1.28
CA GLU A 4 -1.79 -7.52 -1.54
C GLU A 4 -0.61 -8.49 -1.62
N LEU A 5 0.53 -8.08 -2.19
CA LEU A 5 1.75 -8.90 -2.21
C LEU A 5 2.31 -9.15 -0.80
N LEU A 6 2.19 -8.18 0.10
CA LEU A 6 2.70 -8.28 1.46
C LEU A 6 1.72 -8.92 2.46
N SER A 7 0.43 -8.61 2.32
CA SER A 7 -0.63 -9.11 3.23
C SER A 7 -1.33 -10.36 2.72
N GLY A 8 -1.21 -10.68 1.43
CA GLY A 8 -1.92 -11.77 0.77
C GLY A 8 -3.37 -11.46 0.36
N PHE A 9 -3.91 -10.29 0.74
CA PHE A 9 -5.28 -9.91 0.43
C PHE A 9 -5.49 -8.39 0.41
N LEU A 10 -6.57 -7.95 -0.25
CA LEU A 10 -7.15 -6.61 -0.11
C LEU A 10 -8.45 -6.70 0.68
N PRO A 11 -8.88 -5.63 1.39
CA PRO A 11 -10.13 -5.65 2.16
C PRO A 11 -11.40 -5.94 1.35
N TRP A 12 -11.32 -5.91 0.01
CA TRP A 12 -12.41 -6.20 -0.92
C TRP A 12 -12.14 -7.41 -1.82
N SER A 13 -11.12 -8.23 -1.52
CA SER A 13 -10.77 -9.40 -2.35
C SER A 13 -11.89 -10.43 -2.44
N ASP A 14 -12.72 -10.56 -1.41
CA ASP A 14 -13.82 -11.53 -1.35
C ASP A 14 -15.16 -11.01 -1.90
N PHE A 15 -15.20 -9.75 -2.36
CA PHE A 15 -16.43 -9.20 -2.92
C PHE A 15 -16.72 -9.81 -4.29
N HIS A 16 -18.00 -10.06 -4.57
CA HIS A 16 -18.42 -10.53 -5.87
C HIS A 16 -18.12 -9.46 -6.94
N HIS A 17 -17.90 -9.87 -8.19
CA HIS A 17 -17.54 -8.95 -9.27
C HIS A 17 -18.58 -7.84 -9.52
N ASP A 18 -19.85 -8.11 -9.19
CA ASP A 18 -20.96 -7.16 -9.31
C ASP A 18 -21.08 -6.18 -8.14
N SER A 19 -20.34 -6.39 -7.04
CA SER A 19 -20.39 -5.58 -5.81
C SER A 19 -19.58 -4.27 -5.93
N ILE A 20 -19.74 -3.55 -7.04
CA ILE A 20 -18.97 -2.36 -7.38
C ILE A 20 -19.16 -1.24 -6.33
N THR A 21 -20.38 -1.12 -5.80
CA THR A 21 -20.73 -0.09 -4.80
C THR A 21 -20.03 -0.35 -3.47
N GLU A 22 -19.97 -1.61 -3.04
CA GLU A 22 -19.31 -2.05 -1.82
C GLU A 22 -17.79 -1.90 -1.96
N VAL A 23 -17.21 -2.30 -3.11
CA VAL A 23 -15.78 -2.11 -3.40
C VAL A 23 -15.43 -0.62 -3.33
N ARG A 24 -16.28 0.25 -3.91
CA ARG A 24 -16.09 1.70 -3.85
C ARG A 24 -16.14 2.21 -2.41
N ALA A 25 -17.17 1.85 -1.65
CA ALA A 25 -17.32 2.27 -0.26
C ALA A 25 -16.13 1.82 0.60
N MET A 26 -15.63 0.60 0.39
CA MET A 26 -14.45 0.10 1.10
C MET A 26 -13.18 0.88 0.72
N LYS A 27 -13.01 1.22 -0.57
CA LYS A 27 -11.89 2.06 -1.05
C LYS A 27 -11.91 3.48 -0.45
N GLU A 28 -13.10 4.05 -0.25
CA GLU A 28 -13.28 5.33 0.45
C GLU A 28 -13.01 5.17 1.96
N HIS A 29 -13.48 4.08 2.57
CA HIS A 29 -13.28 3.81 4.00
C HIS A 29 -11.79 3.66 4.37
N ILE A 30 -10.97 3.01 3.52
CA ILE A 30 -9.52 2.89 3.77
C ILE A 30 -8.75 4.23 3.70
N ARG A 31 -9.42 5.36 3.41
CA ARG A 31 -8.85 6.71 3.55
C ARG A 31 -9.07 7.32 4.93
N THR A 32 -9.88 6.69 5.77
CA THR A 32 -10.08 7.10 7.16
C THR A 32 -8.99 6.53 8.07
N ASN A 33 -8.79 7.10 9.26
CA ASN A 33 -7.81 6.59 10.21
C ASN A 33 -8.03 5.11 10.58
N GLU A 34 -9.28 4.69 10.72
CA GLU A 34 -9.64 3.30 11.04
C GLU A 34 -9.39 2.38 9.83
N GLY A 35 -9.89 2.74 8.65
CA GLY A 35 -9.73 1.93 7.45
C GLY A 35 -8.28 1.80 6.99
N VAL A 36 -7.44 2.82 7.20
CA VAL A 36 -5.99 2.74 6.95
C VAL A 36 -5.33 1.67 7.82
N ASN A 37 -5.78 1.49 9.06
CA ASN A 37 -5.24 0.45 9.95
C ASN A 37 -5.57 -0.95 9.45
N LEU A 38 -6.78 -1.13 8.90
CA LEU A 38 -7.20 -2.36 8.23
C LEU A 38 -6.35 -2.63 6.99
N MET A 39 -6.20 -1.63 6.11
CA MET A 39 -5.47 -1.77 4.84
C MET A 39 -4.01 -2.16 5.04
N PHE A 40 -3.35 -1.63 6.07
CA PHE A 40 -1.91 -1.83 6.30
C PHE A 40 -1.61 -2.72 7.50
N GLN A 41 -2.54 -3.59 7.92
CA GLN A 41 -2.36 -4.42 9.13
C GLN A 41 -1.05 -5.22 9.12
N PHE A 42 -0.64 -5.74 7.96
CA PHE A 42 0.54 -6.58 7.75
C PHE A 42 1.60 -5.93 6.84
N CYS A 43 1.58 -4.60 6.72
CA CYS A 43 2.56 -3.86 5.92
C CYS A 43 3.43 -2.94 6.80
N PRO A 44 4.54 -2.38 6.29
CA PRO A 44 5.30 -1.31 6.95
C PRO A 44 4.44 -0.04 7.15
N LYS A 45 3.71 0.01 8.27
CA LYS A 45 2.62 0.98 8.50
C LYS A 45 3.09 2.43 8.45
N VAL A 46 4.32 2.73 8.89
CA VAL A 46 4.81 4.11 8.98
C VAL A 46 5.04 4.67 7.58
N GLU A 47 5.77 3.95 6.75
CA GLU A 47 6.15 4.34 5.40
C GLU A 47 4.93 4.31 4.46
N PHE A 48 4.09 3.27 4.56
CA PHE A 48 2.88 3.15 3.73
C PHE A 48 1.85 4.24 4.04
N ARG A 49 1.71 4.67 5.31
CA ARG A 49 0.86 5.83 5.64
C ARG A 49 1.42 7.14 5.09
N ARG A 50 2.74 7.33 5.14
CA ARG A 50 3.38 8.51 4.53
C ARG A 50 3.18 8.52 3.01
N LEU A 51 3.35 7.37 2.37
CA LEU A 51 3.11 7.20 0.95
C LEU A 51 1.64 7.49 0.59
N LEU A 52 0.68 6.92 1.32
CA LEU A 52 -0.75 7.16 1.09
C LEU A 52 -1.10 8.65 1.22
N LYS A 53 -0.64 9.30 2.29
CA LYS A 53 -0.85 10.73 2.52
C LYS A 53 -0.25 11.59 1.38
N TYR A 54 0.92 11.21 0.88
CA TYR A 54 1.54 11.88 -0.25
C TYR A 54 0.70 11.71 -1.53
N LEU A 55 0.27 10.49 -1.85
CA LEU A 55 -0.54 10.19 -3.02
C LEU A 55 -1.90 10.92 -2.98
N ASP A 56 -2.56 10.94 -1.83
CA ASP A 56 -3.84 11.64 -1.64
C ASP A 56 -3.70 13.17 -1.76
N GLY A 57 -2.47 13.71 -1.61
CA GLY A 57 -2.17 15.13 -1.81
C GLY A 57 -1.93 15.54 -3.26
N LEU A 58 -1.81 14.58 -4.18
CA LEU A 58 -1.60 14.85 -5.60
C LEU A 58 -2.90 15.33 -6.27
N LYS A 59 -2.75 16.24 -7.23
CA LYS A 59 -3.83 16.68 -8.12
C LYS A 59 -3.68 16.01 -9.49
N PHE A 60 -4.71 16.12 -10.32
CA PHE A 60 -4.71 15.55 -11.67
C PHE A 60 -3.49 15.95 -12.52
N ASN A 61 -3.06 17.21 -12.43
CA ASN A 61 -1.89 17.74 -13.16
C ASN A 61 -0.59 17.72 -12.34
N SER A 62 -0.60 17.14 -11.13
CA SER A 62 0.62 17.04 -10.33
C SER A 62 1.57 16.03 -10.96
N GLN A 63 2.83 16.41 -11.13
CA GLN A 63 3.89 15.46 -11.44
C GLN A 63 4.26 14.72 -10.15
N PRO A 64 4.12 13.39 -10.06
CA PRO A 64 4.59 12.65 -8.91
C PRO A 64 6.12 12.70 -8.80
N ASP A 65 6.61 13.03 -7.62
CA ASP A 65 7.98 12.77 -7.17
C ASP A 65 8.18 11.26 -6.95
N TYR A 66 8.73 10.60 -7.96
CA TYR A 66 9.04 9.17 -7.91
C TYR A 66 10.27 8.86 -7.06
N THR A 67 11.18 9.82 -6.88
CA THR A 67 12.35 9.66 -6.01
C THR A 67 11.88 9.51 -4.56
N PHE A 68 10.96 10.37 -4.11
CA PHE A 68 10.35 10.25 -2.79
C PHE A 68 9.66 8.90 -2.56
N ILE A 69 8.92 8.40 -3.55
CA ILE A 69 8.26 7.08 -3.47
C ILE A 69 9.29 5.96 -3.30
N ALA A 70 10.35 5.97 -4.11
CA ALA A 70 11.42 4.97 -4.05
C ALA A 70 12.17 5.01 -2.70
N GLU A 71 12.48 6.20 -2.20
CA GLU A 71 13.15 6.38 -0.90
C GLU A 71 12.29 5.87 0.27
N LEU A 72 10.96 6.04 0.22
CA LEU A 72 10.07 5.46 1.24
C LEU A 72 10.07 3.94 1.22
N ILE A 73 10.15 3.31 0.04
CA ILE A 73 10.25 1.84 -0.07
C ILE A 73 11.60 1.36 0.47
N GLN A 74 12.71 2.02 0.10
CA GLN A 74 14.03 1.71 0.63
C GLN A 74 14.11 1.88 2.15
N LEU A 75 13.47 2.91 2.69
CA LEU A 75 13.35 3.12 4.12
C LEU A 75 12.58 1.97 4.79
N ALA A 76 11.48 1.52 4.18
CA ALA A 76 10.72 0.38 4.67
C ALA A 76 11.56 -0.90 4.67
N MET A 77 12.32 -1.16 3.60
CA MET A 77 13.26 -2.30 3.53
C MET A 77 14.29 -2.24 4.66
N LYS A 78 14.98 -1.09 4.80
CA LYS A 78 15.98 -0.87 5.85
C LYS A 78 15.41 -1.08 7.25
N ASN A 79 14.22 -0.55 7.53
CA ASN A 79 13.60 -0.65 8.86
C ASN A 79 13.11 -2.08 9.18
N ASN A 80 12.88 -2.92 8.16
CA ASN A 80 12.48 -4.31 8.32
C ASN A 80 13.62 -5.30 8.07
N GLY A 81 14.86 -4.81 7.89
CA GLY A 81 16.05 -5.64 7.75
C GLY A 81 16.20 -6.35 6.39
N VAL A 82 15.44 -5.95 5.37
CA VAL A 82 15.50 -6.53 4.02
C VAL A 82 16.66 -5.93 3.25
N LYS A 83 17.49 -6.78 2.65
CA LYS A 83 18.60 -6.37 1.78
C LYS A 83 18.23 -6.48 0.30
N MET A 84 18.96 -5.74 -0.54
CA MET A 84 18.73 -5.70 -1.98
C MET A 84 19.29 -6.92 -2.72
N ASP A 85 20.18 -7.68 -2.09
CA ASP A 85 20.85 -8.86 -2.63
C ASP A 85 20.24 -10.18 -2.15
N GLU A 86 19.13 -10.12 -1.41
CA GLU A 86 18.34 -11.31 -1.06
C GLU A 86 17.68 -11.89 -2.32
N PRO A 87 17.64 -13.22 -2.47
CA PRO A 87 16.93 -13.86 -3.57
C PRO A 87 15.43 -13.57 -3.49
N PHE A 88 14.74 -13.57 -4.62
CA PHE A 88 13.29 -13.49 -4.63
C PHE A 88 12.65 -14.78 -4.12
N ASP A 89 11.42 -14.70 -3.63
CA ASP A 89 10.66 -15.83 -3.06
C ASP A 89 10.55 -17.06 -3.99
N TRP A 90 10.68 -16.89 -5.32
CA TRP A 90 10.60 -17.97 -6.31
C TRP A 90 11.97 -18.50 -6.77
N GLU A 91 13.06 -17.94 -6.28
CA GLU A 91 14.42 -18.39 -6.59
C GLU A 91 14.94 -19.43 -5.58
N GLU A 92 14.12 -19.78 -4.58
CA GLU A 92 14.30 -20.92 -3.66
C GLU A 92 13.71 -22.24 -4.19
#